data_AF-A0AAW0P5X8-F1
#
_entry.id   AF-A0AAW0P5X8-F1
#
_cell.length_a   1.000
_cell.length_b   1.000
_cell.length_c   1.000
_cell.angle_alpha   90.00
_cell.angle_beta   90.00
_cell.angle_gamma   90.00
#
_symmetry.space_group_name_H-M   'P 1'
#
loop_
_entity.id
_entity.type
_entity.pdbx_description
1 polymer ?
#
loop_
_entity_poly.entity_id
_entity_poly.type
_entity_poly.pdbx_seq_one_letter_code
_entity_poly.pdbx_strand_id
1 'polypeptide(L)'
;MAVHLFGAGSSPGCANFGLKYLAQQHRSDYPKASAFVEKNFYVDDGLTSVPSVSEAKDLITESQKLCKLAGLRLHKFNSSHTDALSHLAPSERANATKPLNLKPDTNSSDHVLGIQWSVENDTFSFNTSTKDQPPTRRSILSVISSLFDPLGFVAPFTLSGKSILQELCRRGIDWDDPIPENMRTRWEEWKRVTLEAFGSARSEPSAMFSMPQSLNALADWMTLH
;
A
#
# COMPACT_ATOMS: atom_id res chain seq x y z
N MET A 1 -25.37 24.33 4.52
CA MET A 1 -24.57 23.31 3.82
C MET A 1 -24.35 22.18 4.82
N ALA A 2 -24.94 21.01 4.59
CA ALA A 2 -24.72 19.82 5.43
C ALA A 2 -23.64 18.98 4.76
N VAL A 3 -22.38 19.30 5.06
CA VAL A 3 -21.23 18.49 4.62
C VAL A 3 -20.75 17.64 5.79
N HIS A 4 -20.32 16.41 5.50
CA HIS A 4 -19.66 15.59 6.52
C HIS A 4 -18.36 16.28 6.94
N LEU A 5 -18.18 16.44 8.26
CA LEU A 5 -16.99 17.09 8.79
C LEU A 5 -15.77 16.20 8.55
N PHE A 6 -14.73 16.76 7.94
CA PHE A 6 -13.44 16.09 7.86
C PHE A 6 -12.87 15.93 9.28
N GLY A 7 -12.37 14.74 9.61
CA GLY A 7 -11.85 14.42 10.94
C GLY A 7 -12.88 13.95 11.97
N ALA A 8 -14.18 13.93 11.65
CA ALA A 8 -15.16 13.27 12.50
C ALA A 8 -15.09 11.75 12.31
N GLY A 9 -15.00 11.00 13.42
CA GLY A 9 -14.84 9.53 13.39
C GLY A 9 -15.99 8.78 12.71
N SER A 10 -17.18 9.38 12.60
CA SER A 10 -18.34 8.80 11.89
C SER A 10 -18.30 9.03 10.38
N SER A 11 -17.54 10.02 9.89
CA SER A 11 -17.56 10.44 8.49
C SER A 11 -17.15 9.32 7.52
N PRO A 12 -16.09 8.51 7.78
CA PRO A 12 -15.74 7.38 6.93
C PRO A 12 -16.87 6.33 6.83
N GLY A 13 -17.57 6.08 7.95
CA GLY A 13 -18.68 5.13 7.99
C GLY A 13 -19.87 5.59 7.14
N CYS A 14 -20.24 6.87 7.25
CA CYS A 14 -21.33 7.46 6.45
C CYS A 14 -20.99 7.48 4.95
N ALA A 15 -19.76 7.87 4.59
CA ALA A 15 -19.32 7.89 3.20
C ALA A 15 -19.33 6.47 2.58
N ASN A 16 -18.76 5.49 3.29
CA ASN A 16 -18.78 4.09 2.86
C ASN A 16 -20.20 3.55 2.73
N PHE A 17 -21.09 3.86 3.66
CA PHE A 17 -22.49 3.44 3.59
C PHE A 17 -23.18 4.02 2.34
N GLY A 18 -23.02 5.33 2.09
CA GLY A 18 -23.61 5.98 0.92
C GLY A 18 -23.11 5.39 -0.40
N LEU A 19 -21.80 5.14 -0.48
CA LEU A 19 -21.18 4.54 -1.66
C LEU A 19 -21.68 3.10 -1.91
N LYS A 20 -21.76 2.27 -0.86
CA LYS A 20 -22.29 0.90 -0.96
C LYS A 20 -23.79 0.87 -1.26
N TYR A 21 -24.56 1.80 -0.70
CA TYR A 21 -25.98 1.94 -1.00
C TYR A 21 -26.20 2.27 -2.49
N LEU A 22 -25.42 3.20 -3.04
CA LEU A 22 -25.44 3.54 -4.47
C LEU A 22 -25.17 2.31 -5.35
N ALA A 23 -24.13 1.54 -5.03
CA ALA A 23 -23.81 0.30 -5.73
C ALA A 23 -24.96 -0.71 -5.68
N GLN A 24 -25.63 -0.87 -4.53
CA GLN A 24 -26.78 -1.78 -4.42
C GLN A 24 -27.96 -1.33 -5.28
N GLN A 25 -28.26 -0.02 -5.33
CA GLN A 25 -29.40 0.50 -6.11
C GLN A 25 -29.20 0.34 -7.61
N HIS A 26 -27.96 0.40 -8.10
CA HIS A 26 -27.65 0.32 -9.53
C HIS A 26 -26.91 -0.96 -9.93
N ARG A 27 -27.01 -2.03 -9.12
CA ARG A 27 -26.33 -3.30 -9.38
C ARG A 27 -26.72 -3.93 -10.71
N SER A 28 -27.97 -3.75 -11.15
CA SER A 28 -28.46 -4.27 -12.43
C SER A 28 -27.86 -3.54 -13.63
N ASP A 29 -27.65 -2.23 -13.50
CA ASP A 29 -27.14 -1.37 -14.58
C ASP A 29 -25.60 -1.41 -14.64
N TYR A 30 -24.95 -1.53 -13.48
CA TYR A 30 -23.49 -1.49 -13.31
C TYR A 30 -23.00 -2.64 -12.41
N PRO A 31 -23.10 -3.91 -12.86
CA PRO A 31 -22.77 -5.07 -12.03
C PRO A 31 -21.28 -5.16 -11.64
N LYS A 32 -20.34 -4.82 -12.54
CA LYS A 32 -18.91 -4.91 -12.24
C LYS A 32 -18.50 -3.80 -11.28
N ALA A 33 -18.94 -2.58 -11.54
CA ALA A 33 -18.66 -1.43 -10.67
C ALA A 33 -19.27 -1.61 -9.27
N SER A 34 -20.49 -2.16 -9.19
CA SER A 34 -21.16 -2.40 -7.92
C SER A 34 -20.43 -3.46 -7.09
N ALA A 35 -20.00 -4.56 -7.71
CA ALA A 35 -19.19 -5.57 -7.04
C ALA A 35 -17.84 -5.01 -6.54
N PHE A 36 -17.20 -4.16 -7.35
CA PHE A 36 -15.98 -3.46 -6.99
C PHE A 36 -16.19 -2.52 -5.80
N VAL A 37 -17.19 -1.63 -5.85
CA VAL A 37 -17.51 -0.70 -4.76
C VAL A 37 -17.77 -1.41 -3.43
N GLU A 38 -18.47 -2.54 -3.45
CA GLU A 38 -18.87 -3.22 -2.24
C GLU A 38 -17.72 -3.97 -1.53
N LYS A 39 -16.77 -4.50 -2.31
CA LYS A 39 -15.75 -5.44 -1.83
C LYS A 39 -14.34 -4.86 -1.79
N ASN A 40 -14.05 -3.86 -2.63
CA ASN A 40 -12.69 -3.46 -2.95
C ASN A 40 -12.38 -2.01 -2.59
N PHE A 41 -13.26 -1.33 -1.84
CA PHE A 41 -12.99 0.00 -1.28
C PHE A 41 -12.57 -0.09 0.19
N TYR A 42 -11.48 0.61 0.49
CA TYR A 42 -11.05 0.96 1.84
C TYR A 42 -11.23 2.47 2.05
N VAL A 43 -12.33 2.84 2.71
CA VAL A 43 -12.72 4.26 2.87
C VAL A 43 -12.87 4.93 1.51
N ASP A 44 -11.99 5.84 1.15
CA ASP A 44 -11.99 6.58 -0.12
C ASP A 44 -11.16 5.90 -1.22
N ASP A 45 -10.32 4.93 -0.86
CA ASP A 45 -9.42 4.26 -1.81
C ASP A 45 -10.04 2.97 -2.37
N GLY A 46 -10.11 2.87 -3.70
CA GLY A 46 -10.56 1.66 -4.39
C GLY A 46 -9.37 0.88 -4.95
N LEU A 47 -9.28 -0.43 -4.65
CA LEU A 47 -8.15 -1.27 -5.07
C LEU A 47 -8.62 -2.63 -5.56
N THR A 48 -8.35 -2.96 -6.82
CA THR A 48 -8.72 -4.26 -7.39
C THR A 48 -7.73 -4.72 -8.44
N SER A 49 -7.84 -6.00 -8.80
CA SER A 49 -7.19 -6.55 -9.95
C SER A 49 -8.13 -7.29 -10.90
N VAL A 50 -7.82 -7.23 -12.20
CA VAL A 50 -8.58 -7.88 -13.27
C VAL A 50 -7.63 -8.56 -14.28
N PRO A 51 -8.10 -9.60 -15.01
CA PRO A 51 -7.22 -10.42 -15.86
C PRO A 51 -6.78 -9.77 -17.18
N SER A 52 -7.35 -8.62 -17.56
CA SER A 52 -7.04 -7.98 -18.83
C SER A 52 -7.20 -6.46 -18.82
N VAL A 53 -6.41 -5.80 -19.67
CA VAL A 53 -6.52 -4.36 -19.96
C VAL A 53 -7.93 -3.96 -20.40
N SER A 54 -8.61 -4.81 -21.17
CA SER A 54 -9.99 -4.52 -21.61
C SER A 54 -10.96 -4.50 -20.43
N GLU A 55 -10.86 -5.48 -19.53
CA GLU A 55 -11.69 -5.52 -18.33
C GLU A 55 -11.40 -4.35 -17.39
N ALA A 56 -10.14 -3.91 -17.31
CA ALA A 56 -9.76 -2.73 -16.52
C ALA A 56 -10.44 -1.47 -17.08
N LYS A 57 -10.39 -1.26 -18.40
CA LYS A 57 -11.04 -0.12 -19.07
C LYS A 57 -12.56 -0.11 -18.83
N ASP A 58 -13.19 -1.28 -18.95
CA ASP A 58 -14.61 -1.44 -18.69
C ASP A 58 -14.94 -1.07 -17.25
N LEU A 59 -14.21 -1.64 -16.29
CA LEU A 59 -14.44 -1.42 -14.87
C LEU A 59 -14.24 0.04 -14.46
N ILE A 60 -13.20 0.70 -14.97
CA ILE A 60 -12.95 2.14 -14.80
C ILE A 60 -14.18 2.93 -15.27
N THR A 61 -14.58 2.70 -16.53
CA THR A 61 -15.65 3.44 -17.18
C THR A 61 -16.97 3.24 -16.45
N GLU A 62 -17.26 2.01 -16.06
CA GLU A 62 -18.46 1.63 -15.32
C GLU A 62 -18.49 2.28 -13.93
N SER A 63 -17.36 2.26 -13.23
CA SER A 63 -17.23 2.86 -11.88
C SER A 63 -17.36 4.38 -11.90
N GLN A 64 -16.77 5.06 -12.90
CA GLN A 64 -16.96 6.50 -13.09
C GLN A 64 -18.43 6.85 -13.35
N LYS A 65 -19.13 6.06 -14.18
CA LYS A 65 -20.56 6.25 -14.45
C LYS A 65 -21.40 6.07 -13.19
N LEU A 66 -21.18 4.98 -12.45
CA LEU A 66 -21.86 4.70 -11.19
C LEU A 66 -21.69 5.85 -10.18
N CYS A 67 -20.45 6.24 -9.89
CA CYS A 67 -20.15 7.33 -8.95
C CYS A 67 -20.78 8.67 -9.39
N LYS A 68 -20.78 8.97 -10.69
CA LYS A 68 -21.35 10.20 -11.24
C LYS A 68 -22.86 10.32 -10.99
N LEU A 69 -23.60 9.21 -10.86
CA LEU A 69 -25.03 9.24 -10.51
C LEU A 69 -25.30 9.87 -9.14
N ALA A 70 -24.35 9.74 -8.21
CA ALA A 70 -24.41 10.37 -6.88
C ALA A 70 -23.66 11.71 -6.82
N GLY A 71 -23.21 12.25 -7.97
CA GLY A 71 -22.37 13.46 -8.00
C GLY A 71 -20.96 13.24 -7.45
N LEU A 72 -20.52 12.00 -7.31
CA LEU A 72 -19.16 11.66 -6.88
C LEU A 72 -18.23 11.59 -8.09
N ARG A 73 -17.03 12.15 -7.95
CA ARG A 73 -15.98 12.09 -8.97
C ARG A 73 -14.91 11.09 -8.54
N LEU A 74 -14.90 9.94 -9.20
CA LEU A 74 -13.85 8.94 -9.06
C LEU A 74 -12.70 9.31 -10.01
N HIS A 75 -11.50 9.54 -9.48
CA HIS A 75 -10.35 10.05 -10.22
C HIS A 75 -9.02 9.45 -9.73
N LYS A 76 -7.89 10.05 -10.14
CA LYS A 76 -6.51 9.62 -9.84
C LYS A 76 -6.27 8.13 -10.08
N PHE A 77 -6.73 7.64 -11.22
CA PHE A 77 -6.53 6.25 -11.62
C PHE A 77 -5.04 5.95 -11.81
N ASN A 78 -4.57 4.85 -11.19
CA ASN A 78 -3.23 4.30 -11.38
C ASN A 78 -3.32 2.84 -11.83
N SER A 79 -2.35 2.36 -12.63
CA SER A 79 -2.34 1.00 -13.18
C SER A 79 -0.93 0.55 -13.55
N SER A 80 -0.58 -0.70 -13.27
CA SER A 80 0.67 -1.34 -13.73
C SER A 80 0.80 -1.36 -15.25
N HIS A 81 -0.33 -1.42 -15.97
CA HIS A 81 -0.39 -1.31 -17.42
C HIS A 81 -0.96 0.04 -17.86
N THR A 82 -0.11 0.88 -18.47
CA THR A 82 -0.48 2.23 -18.94
C THR A 82 -1.60 2.20 -19.99
N ASP A 83 -1.69 1.13 -20.77
CA ASP A 83 -2.75 0.92 -21.75
C ASP A 83 -4.15 0.88 -21.12
N ALA A 84 -4.28 0.41 -19.87
CA ALA A 84 -5.56 0.44 -19.15
C ALA A 84 -6.05 1.88 -18.95
N LEU A 85 -5.14 2.85 -18.79
CA LEU A 85 -5.46 4.26 -18.56
C LEU A 85 -5.52 5.10 -19.84
N SER A 86 -5.11 4.54 -20.98
CA SER A 86 -5.02 5.24 -22.28
C SER A 86 -6.28 6.02 -22.67
N HIS A 87 -7.46 5.49 -22.32
CA HIS A 87 -8.77 6.07 -22.63
C HIS A 87 -9.20 7.23 -21.72
N LEU A 88 -8.50 7.44 -20.59
CA LEU A 88 -8.80 8.50 -19.64
C LEU A 88 -8.07 9.80 -19.99
N ALA A 89 -8.68 10.94 -19.70
CA ALA A 89 -8.00 12.23 -19.76
C ALA A 89 -6.84 12.27 -18.74
N PRO A 90 -5.74 12.99 -19.01
CA PRO A 90 -4.62 13.10 -18.08
C PRO A 90 -5.02 13.59 -16.68
N SER A 91 -6.04 14.44 -16.57
CA SER A 91 -6.58 14.96 -15.30
C SER A 91 -7.29 13.91 -14.44
N GLU A 92 -7.66 12.78 -15.01
CA GLU A 92 -8.27 11.66 -14.28
C GLU A 92 -7.22 10.65 -13.82
N ARG A 93 -6.00 10.70 -14.36
CA ARG A 93 -4.93 9.77 -13.98
C ARG A 93 -4.24 10.29 -12.72
N ALA A 94 -3.73 9.38 -11.90
CA ALA A 94 -2.77 9.78 -10.86
C ALA A 94 -1.62 10.54 -11.55
N ASN A 95 -1.12 11.60 -10.91
CA ASN A 95 0.05 12.28 -11.42
C ASN A 95 1.19 11.27 -11.43
N ALA A 96 1.53 10.73 -12.60
CA ALA A 96 2.70 9.89 -12.77
C ALA A 96 3.92 10.76 -12.45
N THR A 97 4.36 10.74 -11.20
CA THR A 97 5.74 11.09 -10.92
C THR A 97 6.58 10.13 -11.74
N LYS A 98 7.41 10.71 -12.62
CA LYS A 98 8.31 10.06 -13.58
C LYS A 98 8.84 8.70 -13.08
N PRO A 99 9.13 7.75 -13.99
CA PRO A 99 9.82 6.51 -13.63
C PRO A 99 10.98 6.83 -12.69
N LEU A 100 10.84 6.34 -11.47
CA LEU A 100 11.63 6.73 -10.33
C LEU A 100 13.07 6.32 -10.61
N ASN A 101 13.94 7.31 -10.83
CA ASN A 101 15.36 7.08 -10.65
C ASN A 101 15.53 6.64 -9.20
N LEU A 102 15.94 5.38 -9.02
CA LEU A 102 16.30 4.74 -7.75
C LEU A 102 17.53 5.43 -7.14
N LYS A 103 17.38 6.71 -6.76
CA LYS A 103 18.31 7.41 -5.89
C LYS A 103 17.66 7.58 -4.52
N PRO A 104 18.43 7.42 -3.44
CA PRO A 104 17.90 7.32 -2.07
C PRO A 104 17.11 8.53 -1.55
N ASP A 105 17.09 9.65 -2.28
CA ASP A 105 16.53 10.93 -1.82
C ASP A 105 15.33 11.44 -2.64
N THR A 106 14.72 10.60 -3.49
CA THR A 106 13.60 11.05 -4.34
C THR A 106 12.25 10.60 -3.78
N ASN A 107 11.57 11.55 -3.11
CA ASN A 107 10.22 11.42 -2.50
C ASN A 107 9.09 11.33 -3.55
N SER A 108 9.11 10.33 -4.43
CA SER A 108 8.01 10.09 -5.35
C SER A 108 7.68 8.62 -5.51
N SER A 109 7.42 7.96 -4.38
CA SER A 109 6.77 6.66 -4.34
C SER A 109 5.27 6.84 -4.24
N ASP A 110 4.53 6.27 -5.20
CA ASP A 110 3.10 6.04 -5.00
C ASP A 110 2.95 5.04 -3.84
N HIS A 111 2.20 5.44 -2.82
CA HIS A 111 1.84 4.56 -1.72
C HIS A 111 0.44 4.02 -1.97
N VAL A 112 0.23 2.74 -1.67
CA VAL A 112 -1.10 2.13 -1.61
C VAL A 112 -1.30 1.65 -0.19
N LEU A 113 -2.31 2.18 0.50
CA LEU A 113 -2.59 1.87 1.90
C LEU A 113 -1.38 2.04 2.84
N GLY A 114 -0.49 2.98 2.52
CA GLY A 114 0.74 3.27 3.28
C GLY A 114 1.96 2.40 2.93
N ILE A 115 1.83 1.39 2.08
CA ILE A 115 2.96 0.59 1.57
C ILE A 115 3.44 1.19 0.25
N GLN A 116 4.76 1.25 0.03
CA GLN A 116 5.32 1.70 -1.23
C GLN A 116 5.07 0.66 -2.33
N TRP A 117 4.50 1.09 -3.45
CA TRP A 117 4.21 0.24 -4.59
C TRP A 117 4.94 0.73 -5.85
N SER A 118 5.68 -0.16 -6.49
CA SER A 118 6.28 0.07 -7.80
C SER A 118 5.29 -0.38 -8.86
N VAL A 119 4.57 0.59 -9.42
CA VAL A 119 3.57 0.38 -10.49
C VAL A 119 4.18 -0.35 -11.70
N GLU A 120 5.38 0.08 -12.13
CA GLU A 120 6.06 -0.46 -13.31
C GLU A 120 6.43 -1.94 -13.18
N ASN A 121 6.86 -2.36 -11.99
CA ASN A 121 7.31 -3.74 -11.75
C ASN A 121 6.22 -4.61 -11.12
N ASP A 122 5.09 -4.00 -10.74
CA ASP A 122 4.05 -4.60 -9.91
C ASP A 122 4.59 -5.26 -8.65
N THR A 123 5.31 -4.48 -7.83
CA THR A 123 5.93 -4.99 -6.59
C THR A 123 5.74 -4.04 -5.42
N PHE A 124 5.49 -4.59 -4.23
CA PHE A 124 5.62 -3.85 -2.98
C PHE A 124 7.11 -3.70 -2.63
N SER A 125 7.47 -2.52 -2.15
CA SER A 125 8.84 -2.23 -1.70
C SER A 125 8.82 -1.74 -0.27
N PHE A 126 9.86 -2.08 0.48
CA PHE A 126 10.06 -1.60 1.85
C PHE A 126 11.26 -0.65 1.85
N ASN A 127 11.12 0.50 2.49
CA ASN A 127 12.23 1.42 2.63
C ASN A 127 13.17 0.91 3.73
N THR A 128 14.35 0.47 3.31
CA THR A 128 15.39 -0.05 4.19
C THR A 128 16.52 0.95 4.42
N SER A 129 16.29 2.25 4.20
CA SER A 129 17.28 3.30 4.43
C SER A 129 17.64 3.35 5.91
N THR A 130 18.64 2.55 6.29
CA THR A 130 19.25 2.61 7.61
C THR A 130 20.19 3.80 7.60
N LYS A 131 19.78 4.90 8.25
CA LYS A 131 20.71 5.99 8.56
C LYS A 131 21.84 5.40 9.42
N ASP A 132 23.09 5.75 9.11
CA ASP A 132 24.25 5.45 9.97
C ASP A 132 24.14 6.22 11.29
N GLN A 133 23.29 5.70 12.18
CA GLN A 133 23.11 6.19 13.52
C GLN A 133 23.78 5.24 14.52
N PRO A 134 24.31 5.77 15.64
CA PRO A 134 24.74 4.93 16.74
C PRO A 134 23.62 3.94 17.12
N PRO A 135 23.92 2.66 17.33
CA PRO A 135 22.90 1.71 17.72
C PRO A 135 22.53 1.94 19.18
N THR A 136 21.42 2.64 19.36
CA THR A 136 20.74 2.92 20.62
C THR A 136 19.37 2.25 20.55
N ARG A 137 18.69 2.12 21.70
CA ARG A 137 17.33 1.58 21.71
C ARG A 137 16.38 2.40 20.81
N ARG A 138 16.56 3.72 20.79
CA ARG A 138 15.79 4.64 19.94
C ARG A 138 16.04 4.41 18.45
N SER A 139 17.29 4.32 18.01
CA SER A 139 17.61 4.13 16.60
C SER A 139 17.16 2.74 16.11
N ILE A 140 17.29 1.71 16.93
CA ILE A 140 16.77 0.35 16.64
C ILE A 140 15.25 0.37 16.47
N LEU A 141 14.52 0.97 17.41
CA LEU A 141 13.06 1.11 17.30
C LEU A 141 12.67 1.88 16.03
N SER A 142 13.40 2.95 15.71
CA SER A 142 13.14 3.75 14.51
C SER A 142 13.27 2.92 13.23
N VAL A 143 14.32 2.09 13.12
CA VAL A 143 14.55 1.22 11.97
C VAL A 143 13.52 0.10 11.88
N ILE A 144 13.15 -0.53 13.01
CA ILE A 144 12.12 -1.58 13.01
C ILE A 144 10.76 -0.99 12.63
N SER A 145 10.44 0.22 13.10
CA SER A 145 9.14 0.86 12.87
C SER A 145 9.03 1.45 11.46
N SER A 146 10.15 1.77 10.79
CA SER A 146 10.13 2.20 9.40
C SER A 146 9.77 1.08 8.41
N LEU A 147 9.92 -0.18 8.82
CA LEU A 147 9.40 -1.34 8.09
C LEU A 147 7.89 -1.47 8.32
N PHE A 148 7.13 -0.52 7.79
CA PHE A 148 5.67 -0.52 7.87
C PHE A 148 5.08 -1.70 7.10
N ASP A 149 4.51 -2.66 7.81
CA ASP A 149 4.02 -3.93 7.27
C ASP A 149 2.65 -4.28 7.86
N PRO A 150 1.58 -3.60 7.41
CA PRO A 150 0.22 -3.85 7.92
C PRO A 150 -0.31 -5.24 7.52
N LEU A 151 0.27 -5.88 6.50
CA LEU A 151 -0.16 -7.17 5.97
C LEU A 151 0.69 -8.36 6.47
N GLY A 152 1.81 -8.09 7.12
CA GLY A 152 2.66 -9.13 7.72
C GLY A 152 3.63 -9.81 6.75
N PHE A 153 3.88 -9.23 5.56
CA PHE A 153 4.77 -9.79 4.54
C PHE A 153 6.21 -9.97 5.03
N VAL A 154 6.67 -9.06 5.87
CA VAL A 154 8.03 -9.06 6.41
C VAL A 154 8.04 -9.33 7.90
N ALA A 155 6.95 -9.91 8.42
CA ALA A 155 6.81 -10.32 9.82
C ALA A 155 7.98 -11.17 10.33
N PRO A 156 8.52 -12.18 9.61
CA PRO A 156 9.67 -12.95 10.10
C PRO A 156 10.90 -12.09 10.40
N PHE A 157 11.13 -11.05 9.61
CA PHE A 157 12.23 -10.09 9.79
C PHE A 157 11.92 -9.12 10.92
N THR A 158 10.73 -8.51 10.95
CA THR A 158 10.37 -7.52 11.98
C THR A 158 10.23 -8.15 13.37
N LEU A 159 9.79 -9.42 13.48
CA LEU A 159 9.74 -10.16 14.73
C LEU A 159 11.13 -10.36 15.34
N SER A 160 12.11 -10.71 14.51
CA SER A 160 13.50 -10.88 14.93
C SER A 160 14.09 -9.55 15.44
N GLY A 161 13.81 -8.44 14.75
CA GLY A 161 14.19 -7.10 15.20
C GLY A 161 13.51 -6.71 16.51
N LYS A 162 12.20 -6.93 16.62
CA LYS A 162 11.41 -6.67 17.85
C LYS A 162 11.93 -7.50 19.03
N SER A 163 12.42 -8.71 18.81
CA SER A 163 13.06 -9.53 19.84
C SER A 163 14.32 -8.86 20.40
N ILE A 164 15.17 -8.29 19.53
CA ILE A 164 16.36 -7.52 19.96
C ILE A 164 15.92 -6.31 20.79
N LEU A 165 14.93 -5.55 20.31
CA LEU A 165 14.40 -4.39 21.03
C LEU A 165 13.84 -4.77 22.40
N GLN A 166 13.08 -5.87 22.48
CA GLN A 166 12.52 -6.37 23.73
C GLN A 166 13.62 -6.76 24.74
N GLU A 167 14.69 -7.40 24.27
CA GLU A 167 15.82 -7.77 25.12
C GLU A 167 16.56 -6.54 25.67
N LEU A 168 16.76 -5.50 24.85
CA LEU A 168 17.32 -4.22 25.31
C LEU A 168 16.44 -3.56 26.38
N CYS A 169 15.11 -3.60 26.21
CA CYS A 169 14.17 -3.14 27.22
C CYS A 169 14.31 -3.94 28.54
N ARG A 170 14.41 -5.27 28.47
CA ARG A 170 14.58 -6.13 29.67
C ARG A 170 15.88 -5.87 30.42
N ARG A 171 16.93 -5.50 29.69
CA ARG A 171 18.23 -5.13 30.27
C ARG A 171 18.26 -3.72 30.86
N GLY A 172 17.17 -2.95 30.73
CA GLY A 172 17.07 -1.60 31.26
C GLY A 172 17.94 -0.58 30.53
N ILE A 173 18.34 -0.85 29.27
CA ILE A 173 19.12 0.11 28.47
C ILE A 173 18.24 1.31 28.11
N ASP A 174 18.70 2.53 28.37
CA ASP A 174 17.94 3.74 28.05
C ASP A 174 17.89 4.03 26.55
N TRP A 175 17.05 5.01 26.17
CA TRP A 175 16.73 5.30 24.77
C TRP A 175 17.95 5.65 23.92
N ASP A 176 18.88 6.42 24.49
CA ASP A 176 20.01 7.02 23.77
C ASP A 176 21.35 6.44 24.20
N ASP A 177 21.34 5.45 25.08
CA ASP A 177 22.54 4.77 25.53
C ASP A 177 23.09 3.81 24.46
N PRO A 178 24.42 3.66 24.38
CA PRO A 178 25.02 2.67 23.51
C PRO A 178 24.64 1.26 23.97
N ILE A 179 24.23 0.41 23.02
CA ILE A 179 23.91 -0.98 23.34
C ILE A 179 25.17 -1.81 23.65
N PRO A 180 25.07 -2.86 24.49
CA PRO A 180 26.16 -3.79 24.75
C PRO A 180 26.67 -4.47 23.47
N GLU A 181 27.97 -4.81 23.44
CA GLU A 181 28.62 -5.37 22.24
C GLU A 181 27.94 -6.66 21.73
N ASN A 182 27.54 -7.55 22.63
CA ASN A 182 26.82 -8.77 22.26
C ASN A 182 25.46 -8.50 21.58
N MET A 183 24.83 -7.35 21.88
CA MET A 183 23.59 -6.90 21.23
C MET A 183 23.87 -6.17 19.93
N ARG A 184 24.98 -5.43 19.85
CA ARG A 184 25.47 -4.82 18.61
C ARG A 184 25.70 -5.87 17.54
N THR A 185 26.42 -6.96 17.85
CA THR A 185 26.67 -8.03 16.86
C THR A 185 25.36 -8.62 16.32
N ARG A 186 24.37 -8.88 17.20
CA ARG A 186 23.06 -9.39 16.81
C ARG A 186 22.26 -8.39 15.97
N TRP A 187 22.36 -7.11 16.29
CA TRP A 187 21.72 -6.03 15.54
C TRP A 187 22.31 -5.87 14.14
N GLU A 188 23.64 -5.85 14.03
CA GLU A 188 24.32 -5.75 12.74
C GLU A 188 24.04 -6.95 11.85
N GLU A 189 24.02 -8.16 12.41
CA GLU A 189 23.67 -9.37 11.66
C GLU A 189 22.22 -9.34 11.19
N TRP A 190 21.28 -8.93 12.06
CA TRP A 190 19.88 -8.76 11.66
C TRP A 190 19.75 -7.74 10.53
N LYS A 191 20.44 -6.59 10.60
CA LYS A 191 20.43 -5.58 9.53
C LYS A 191 20.95 -6.17 8.22
N ARG A 192 22.08 -6.88 8.26
CA ARG A 192 22.69 -7.51 7.08
C ARG A 192 21.73 -8.50 6.42
N VAL A 193 21.20 -9.46 7.18
CA VAL A 193 20.24 -10.47 6.67
C VAL A 193 18.98 -9.81 6.13
N THR A 194 18.47 -8.80 6.83
CA THR A 194 17.25 -8.08 6.42
C THR A 194 17.49 -7.28 5.13
N LEU A 195 18.62 -6.59 5.00
CA LEU A 195 19.00 -5.86 3.78
C LEU A 195 19.28 -6.81 2.61
N GLU A 196 19.93 -7.95 2.85
CA GLU A 196 20.14 -8.98 1.82
C GLU A 196 18.81 -9.60 1.38
N ALA A 197 17.92 -9.87 2.33
CA ALA A 197 16.59 -10.39 2.05
C ALA A 197 15.77 -9.37 1.26
N PHE A 198 15.81 -8.09 1.57
CA PHE A 198 15.07 -7.06 0.82
C PHE A 198 15.76 -6.64 -0.50
N GLY A 199 17.08 -6.76 -0.59
CA GLY A 199 17.83 -6.58 -1.83
C GLY A 199 17.69 -7.76 -2.80
N SER A 200 17.49 -8.97 -2.26
CA SER A 200 17.30 -10.22 -3.03
C SER A 200 15.84 -10.58 -3.24
N ALA A 201 14.92 -10.12 -2.39
CA ALA A 201 13.48 -10.14 -2.62
C ALA A 201 13.12 -9.07 -3.65
N ARG A 202 13.69 -9.21 -4.84
CA ARG A 202 13.05 -8.69 -6.03
C ARG A 202 11.76 -9.50 -6.21
N SER A 203 10.69 -8.74 -6.36
CA SER A 203 9.50 -9.15 -7.11
C SER A 203 8.81 -10.41 -6.62
N GLU A 204 8.10 -10.28 -5.51
CA GLU A 204 6.86 -11.04 -5.42
C GLU A 204 5.81 -10.27 -6.26
N PRO A 205 5.30 -10.86 -7.35
CA PRO A 205 4.28 -10.21 -8.17
C PRO A 205 3.07 -9.97 -7.28
N SER A 206 2.52 -8.77 -7.32
CA SER A 206 1.35 -8.43 -6.52
C SER A 206 0.18 -9.42 -6.80
N ALA A 207 0.14 -10.03 -8.00
CA ALA A 207 -0.71 -11.15 -8.39
C ALA A 207 -0.71 -12.39 -7.46
N MET A 208 0.33 -12.59 -6.65
CA MET A 208 0.45 -13.74 -5.75
C MET A 208 -0.31 -13.54 -4.42
N PHE A 209 -0.81 -12.33 -4.15
CA PHE A 209 -1.33 -11.94 -2.84
C PHE A 209 -2.83 -11.65 -2.84
N SER A 210 -3.62 -12.52 -3.49
CA SER A 210 -5.04 -12.62 -3.16
C SER A 210 -5.18 -13.06 -1.70
N MET A 211 -5.87 -12.28 -0.85
CA MET A 211 -6.49 -12.85 0.35
C MET A 211 -7.30 -14.09 -0.04
N PRO A 212 -7.33 -15.13 0.81
CA PRO A 212 -7.56 -16.50 0.37
C PRO A 212 -8.93 -16.64 -0.28
N GLN A 213 -8.93 -16.86 -1.59
CA GLN A 213 -9.60 -18.00 -2.23
C GLN A 213 -9.14 -18.12 -3.68
N SER A 214 -8.26 -19.11 -3.91
CA SER A 214 -8.11 -19.88 -5.14
C SER A 214 -8.25 -19.14 -6.47
N LEU A 215 -7.11 -18.86 -7.13
CA LEU A 215 -6.77 -19.27 -8.50
C LEU A 215 -5.64 -18.40 -9.05
N ASN A 216 -4.67 -19.05 -9.70
CA ASN A 216 -3.62 -18.40 -10.48
C ASN A 216 -4.25 -17.46 -11.52
N ALA A 217 -4.01 -16.16 -11.40
CA ALA A 217 -4.23 -15.19 -12.46
C ALA A 217 -3.15 -14.11 -12.36
N LEU A 218 -2.49 -13.82 -13.48
CA LEU A 218 -1.61 -12.67 -13.65
C LEU A 218 -2.46 -11.41 -13.48
N ALA A 219 -2.19 -10.63 -12.43
CA ALA A 219 -3.15 -9.69 -11.85
C ALA A 219 -2.66 -8.24 -11.95
N ASP A 220 -3.34 -7.42 -12.76
CA ASP A 220 -3.12 -5.97 -12.92
C ASP A 220 -3.73 -5.19 -11.77
N TRP A 221 -3.02 -4.28 -11.11
CA TRP A 221 -3.56 -3.51 -9.98
C TRP A 221 -4.09 -2.15 -10.43
N MET A 222 -5.23 -1.76 -9.88
CA MET A 222 -5.83 -0.45 -10.12
C MET A 222 -6.14 0.24 -8.80
N THR A 223 -5.45 1.34 -8.51
CA THR A 223 -5.68 2.16 -7.32
C THR A 223 -6.43 3.43 -7.69
N LEU A 224 -7.43 3.78 -6.88
CA LEU A 224 -8.27 4.99 -7.00
C LEU A 224 -8.10 5.83 -5.74
N HIS A 225 -7.92 7.14 -5.92
CA HIS A 225 -7.79 8.16 -4.86
C HIS A 225 -8.58 9.42 -5.21
#